data_AF-A0A7M4ANH1-F1
#
_entry.id   AF-A0A7M4ANH1-F1
#
_cell.length_a   1.000
_cell.length_b   1.000
_cell.length_c   1.000
_cell.angle_alpha   90.00
_cell.angle_beta   90.00
_cell.angle_gamma   90.00
#
_symmetry.space_group_name_H-M   'P 1'
#
loop_
_entity.id
_entity.type
_entity.pdbx_description
1 polymer ?
#
loop_
_entity_poly.entity_id
_entity_poly.type
_entity_poly.pdbx_seq_one_letter_code
_entity_poly.pdbx_strand_id
1 'polypeptide(L)'
;HLQSDYNVAWPTAELAVMGAEGAVNIIHRREIGAVPDEEKETVRQRLVDEYKAKFGDPYVAARNGWLDDVIEPKESRLRLCRALNILKSKREWSPPKKHGNIPL
;
A
#
# COMPACT_ATOMS: atom_id res chain seq x y z
N HIS A 1 3.17 -10.79 9.31
CA HIS A 1 2.86 -10.71 7.87
C HIS A 1 3.87 -9.90 7.06
N LEU A 2 4.53 -8.90 7.65
CA LEU A 2 5.75 -8.30 7.11
C LEU A 2 6.80 -8.45 8.21
N GLN A 3 7.96 -9.05 7.92
CA GLN A 3 9.05 -9.19 8.91
C GLN A 3 9.72 -7.85 9.27
N SER A 4 9.19 -6.74 8.75
CA SER A 4 9.61 -5.38 9.03
C SER A 4 9.15 -4.97 10.43
N ASP A 5 10.06 -4.35 11.17
CA ASP A 5 9.85 -3.87 12.55
C ASP A 5 9.20 -2.50 12.67
N TYR A 6 9.29 -1.70 11.61
CA TYR A 6 8.81 -0.32 11.62
C TYR A 6 8.36 0.06 10.21
N ASN A 7 7.06 0.14 10.02
CA ASN A 7 6.38 0.40 8.77
C ASN A 7 5.65 1.74 8.89
N VAL A 8 6.16 2.75 8.19
CA VAL A 8 5.51 4.05 8.14
C VAL A 8 5.35 4.51 6.71
N ALA A 9 4.33 5.32 6.50
CA ALA A 9 4.04 5.92 5.20
C ALA A 9 3.98 7.44 5.32
N TRP A 10 4.15 8.12 4.19
CA TRP A 10 3.82 9.54 4.08
C TRP A 10 2.33 9.72 3.78
N PRO A 11 1.75 10.90 4.04
CA PRO A 11 0.36 11.20 3.66
C PRO A 11 0.09 11.03 2.16
N THR A 12 1.13 11.12 1.32
CA THR A 12 1.05 10.96 -0.13
C THR A 12 1.21 9.52 -0.61
N ALA A 13 1.34 8.55 0.29
CA ALA A 13 1.58 7.16 -0.10
C ALA A 13 0.27 6.48 -0.51
N GLU A 14 0.28 5.83 -1.66
CA GLU A 14 -0.86 5.04 -2.14
C GLU A 14 -0.60 3.55 -1.88
N LEU A 15 -1.42 2.92 -1.04
CA LEU A 15 -1.32 1.48 -0.75
C LEU A 15 -2.54 0.74 -1.32
N ALA A 16 -2.37 0.16 -2.50
CA ALA A 16 -3.40 -0.61 -3.20
C ALA A 16 -2.82 -1.89 -3.84
N VAL A 17 -3.71 -2.84 -4.15
CA VAL A 17 -3.33 -4.10 -4.82
C VAL A 17 -2.80 -3.85 -6.24
N MET A 18 -3.34 -2.85 -6.92
CA MET A 18 -2.98 -2.46 -8.29
C MET A 18 -3.36 -0.99 -8.52
N GLY A 19 -2.90 -0.42 -9.64
CA GLY A 19 -3.29 0.93 -10.06
C GLY A 19 -4.80 1.07 -10.29
N ALA A 20 -5.33 2.26 -10.00
CA ALA A 20 -6.78 2.53 -10.03
C ALA A 20 -7.44 2.19 -11.38
N GLU A 21 -6.80 2.49 -12.50
CA GLU A 21 -7.32 2.17 -13.83
C GLU A 21 -7.50 0.66 -14.06
N GLY A 22 -6.51 -0.13 -13.66
CA GLY A 22 -6.58 -1.59 -13.76
C GLY A 22 -7.68 -2.16 -12.86
N ALA A 23 -7.79 -1.63 -11.64
CA ALA A 23 -8.83 -2.05 -10.69
C ALA A 23 -10.23 -1.76 -11.22
N VAL A 24 -10.46 -0.54 -11.73
CA VAL A 24 -11.76 -0.12 -12.28
C VAL A 24 -12.16 -0.96 -13.49
N ASN A 25 -11.23 -1.23 -14.40
CA ASN A 25 -11.49 -2.06 -15.57
C ASN A 25 -11.90 -3.50 -15.22
N ILE A 26 -11.46 -4.02 -14.07
CA ILE A 26 -11.84 -5.35 -13.58
C ILE A 26 -13.16 -5.30 -12.80
N ILE A 27 -13.27 -4.39 -11.83
CA ILE A 27 -14.42 -4.29 -10.91
C ILE A 27 -15.68 -3.82 -11.63
N HIS A 28 -15.56 -2.77 -12.44
CA HIS A 28 -16.67 -2.11 -13.13
C HIS A 28 -16.81 -2.52 -14.60
N ARG A 29 -16.19 -3.64 -15.00
CA ARG A 29 -16.19 -4.11 -16.40
C ARG A 29 -17.58 -4.17 -17.02
N ARG A 30 -18.58 -4.67 -16.25
CA ARG A 30 -19.96 -4.81 -16.71
C ARG A 30 -20.68 -3.46 -16.80
N GLU A 31 -20.43 -2.57 -15.84
CA GLU A 31 -21.02 -1.23 -15.79
C GLU A 31 -20.53 -0.38 -16.97
N ILE A 32 -19.21 -0.34 -17.19
CA ILE A 32 -18.61 0.36 -18.34
C ILE A 32 -19.06 -0.28 -19.67
N GLY A 33 -19.22 -1.61 -19.70
CA GLY A 33 -19.70 -2.32 -20.89
C GLY A 33 -21.16 -2.04 -21.26
N ALA A 34 -21.99 -1.59 -20.31
CA ALA A 34 -23.41 -1.30 -20.52
C ALA A 34 -23.69 0.13 -21.01
N VAL A 35 -22.69 1.01 -20.99
CA VAL A 35 -22.78 2.42 -21.40
C VAL A 35 -22.45 2.57 -22.90
N PRO A 36 -23.03 3.54 -23.63
CA PRO A 36 -22.65 3.84 -25.01
C PRO A 36 -21.16 4.17 -25.16
N ASP A 37 -20.55 3.80 -26.29
CA ASP A 37 -19.10 3.96 -26.52
C ASP A 37 -18.59 5.39 -26.32
N GLU A 38 -19.40 6.40 -26.67
CA GLU A 38 -19.07 7.82 -26.53
C GLU A 38 -18.93 8.26 -25.07
N GLU A 39 -19.61 7.59 -24.15
CA GLU A 39 -19.64 7.91 -22.71
C GLU A 39 -18.71 7.02 -21.87
N LYS A 40 -18.21 5.91 -22.44
CA LYS A 40 -17.40 4.92 -21.71
C LYS A 40 -16.17 5.53 -21.06
N GLU A 41 -15.41 6.37 -21.76
CA GLU A 41 -14.19 6.95 -21.19
C GLU A 41 -14.51 7.93 -20.05
N THR A 42 -15.58 8.72 -20.19
CA THR A 42 -16.04 9.65 -19.15
C THR A 42 -16.46 8.89 -17.89
N VAL A 43 -17.22 7.81 -18.04
CA VAL A 43 -17.64 6.96 -16.91
C VAL A 43 -16.43 6.25 -16.29
N ARG A 44 -15.51 5.74 -17.11
CA ARG A 44 -14.27 5.11 -16.65
C ARG A 44 -13.45 6.09 -15.81
N GLN A 45 -13.23 7.31 -16.30
CA GLN A 45 -12.45 8.31 -15.60
C GLN A 45 -13.08 8.70 -14.26
N ARG A 46 -14.41 8.89 -14.22
CA ARG A 46 -15.14 9.15 -12.98
C ARG A 46 -14.92 8.03 -11.94
N LEU A 47 -15.05 6.77 -12.36
CA LEU A 47 -14.85 5.62 -11.48
C LEU A 47 -13.39 5.50 -11.02
N VAL A 48 -12.42 5.87 -11.85
CA VAL A 48 -11.00 5.94 -11.48
C VAL A 48 -10.75 6.98 -10.41
N ASP A 49 -11.34 8.17 -10.56
CA ASP A 49 -11.18 9.25 -9.58
C ASP A 49 -11.86 8.90 -8.25
N GLU A 50 -13.04 8.28 -8.28
CA GLU A 50 -13.71 7.74 -7.09
C GLU A 50 -12.87 6.65 -6.41
N TYR A 51 -12.27 5.75 -7.19
CA TYR A 51 -11.41 4.70 -6.65
C TYR A 51 -10.15 5.30 -5.99
N LYS A 52 -9.51 6.28 -6.64
CA LYS A 52 -8.36 7.00 -6.07
C LYS A 52 -8.73 7.73 -4.78
N ALA A 53 -9.87 8.41 -4.74
CA ALA A 53 -10.31 9.09 -3.53
C ALA A 53 -10.57 8.12 -2.36
N LYS A 54 -11.03 6.90 -2.66
CA LYS A 54 -11.38 5.89 -1.64
C LYS A 54 -10.18 5.07 -1.17
N PHE A 55 -9.24 4.76 -2.06
CA PHE A 55 -8.14 3.82 -1.81
C PHE A 55 -6.75 4.42 -1.93
N GLY A 56 -6.61 5.66 -2.43
CA GLY A 56 -5.34 6.40 -2.51
C GLY A 56 -4.90 6.99 -1.18
N ASP A 57 -5.47 6.53 -0.07
CA ASP A 57 -5.23 7.06 1.27
C ASP A 57 -4.49 6.02 2.13
N PRO A 58 -3.29 6.35 2.67
CA PRO A 58 -2.51 5.45 3.53
C PRO A 58 -3.24 5.11 4.84
N TYR A 59 -4.22 5.90 5.27
CA TYR A 59 -4.98 5.64 6.49
C TYR A 59 -5.84 4.37 6.40
N VAL A 60 -6.14 3.86 5.19
CA VAL A 60 -6.78 2.54 5.04
C VAL A 60 -5.86 1.42 5.54
N ALA A 61 -4.57 1.47 5.18
CA ALA A 61 -3.58 0.49 5.62
C ALA A 61 -3.25 0.65 7.11
N ALA A 62 -3.17 1.89 7.61
CA ALA A 62 -2.95 2.17 9.04
C ALA A 62 -4.10 1.64 9.92
N ARG A 63 -5.37 1.78 9.49
CA ARG A 63 -6.53 1.22 10.20
C ARG A 63 -6.48 -0.30 10.36
N ASN A 64 -5.85 -1.00 9.43
CA ASN A 64 -5.70 -2.46 9.47
C ASN A 64 -4.42 -2.90 10.20
N GLY A 65 -3.64 -1.97 10.77
CA GLY A 65 -2.37 -2.27 11.46
C GLY A 65 -1.25 -2.72 10.52
N TRP A 66 -1.34 -2.42 9.22
CA TRP A 66 -0.25 -2.69 8.27
C TRP A 66 0.84 -1.61 8.30
N LEU A 67 0.47 -0.42 8.78
CA LEU A 67 1.38 0.69 9.07
C LEU A 67 1.31 1.00 10.56
N ASP A 68 2.47 1.25 11.15
CA ASP A 68 2.60 1.68 12.54
C ASP A 68 2.24 3.17 12.71
N ASP A 69 2.52 4.00 11.69
CA ASP A 69 2.22 5.44 11.70
C ASP A 69 2.19 6.03 10.27
N VAL A 70 1.53 7.17 10.12
CA VAL A 70 1.59 8.03 8.92
C VAL A 70 2.27 9.34 9.31
N ILE A 71 3.47 9.58 8.77
CA ILE A 71 4.36 10.65 9.22
C ILE A 71 4.60 11.69 8.13
N GLU A 72 4.79 12.94 8.53
CA GLU A 72 5.18 14.00 7.61
C GLU A 72 6.58 13.72 7.01
N PRO A 73 6.83 14.00 5.71
CA PRO A 73 8.11 13.69 5.07
C PRO A 73 9.33 14.27 5.81
N LYS A 74 9.19 15.48 6.38
CA LYS A 74 10.23 16.14 7.17
C LYS A 74 10.59 15.39 8.47
N GLU A 75 9.69 14.60 9.03
CA GLU A 75 9.92 13.82 10.25
C GLU A 75 10.66 12.51 10.00
N SER A 76 10.74 12.06 8.74
CA SER A 76 11.29 10.75 8.36
C SER A 76 12.64 10.46 9.01
N ARG A 77 13.58 11.40 8.95
CA ARG A 77 14.92 11.23 9.54
C ARG A 77 14.87 11.02 11.05
N LEU A 78 14.08 11.84 11.75
CA LEU A 78 13.95 11.75 13.21
C LEU A 78 13.34 10.40 13.62
N ARG A 79 12.25 10.01 12.94
CA ARG A 79 11.53 8.76 13.18
C ARG A 79 12.42 7.55 12.91
N LEU A 80 13.15 7.56 11.79
CA LEU A 80 14.10 6.49 11.44
C LEU A 80 15.22 6.34 12.47
N CYS A 81 15.86 7.44 12.89
CA CYS A 81 16.92 7.37 13.91
C CYS A 81 16.41 6.79 15.23
N ARG A 82 15.17 7.12 15.64
CA ARG A 82 14.55 6.58 16.86
C ARG A 82 14.26 5.09 16.73
N ALA A 83 13.63 4.68 15.62
CA ALA A 83 13.34 3.28 15.35
C ALA A 83 14.63 2.43 15.36
N LEU A 84 15.66 2.88 14.65
CA LEU A 84 16.95 2.19 14.63
C LEU A 84 17.60 2.09 16.01
N ASN A 85 17.53 3.14 16.83
CA ASN A 85 18.10 3.11 18.18
C ASN A 85 17.43 2.05 19.07
N ILE A 86 16.10 1.89 18.97
CA ILE A 86 15.36 0.87 19.72
C ILE A 86 15.68 -0.54 19.19
N LEU A 87 15.80 -0.68 17.87
CA LEU A 87 16.02 -1.97 17.21
C LEU A 87 17.48 -2.47 17.27
N LYS A 88 18.42 -1.67 17.78
CA LYS A 88 19.85 -2.05 17.90
C LYS A 88 20.08 -3.38 18.62
N SER A 89 19.27 -3.69 19.61
CA SER A 89 19.40 -4.92 20.41
C SER A 89 18.44 -6.03 19.97
N LYS A 90 17.74 -5.87 18.84
CA LYS A 90 16.78 -6.87 18.36
C LYS A 90 17.50 -8.19 18.10
N ARG A 91 16.92 -9.29 18.59
CA ARG A 91 17.35 -10.66 18.30
C ARG A 91 16.14 -11.44 17.81
N GLU A 92 16.30 -12.14 16.71
CA GLU A 92 15.26 -13.03 16.18
C GLU A 92 15.75 -14.47 16.17
N TRP A 93 14.82 -15.37 16.45
CA TRP A 93 15.05 -16.79 16.26
C TRP A 93 14.82 -17.16 14.79
N SER A 94 15.65 -18.07 14.28
CA SER A 94 15.47 -18.67 12.97
C SER A 94 15.47 -20.19 13.11
N PRO A 95 14.64 -20.92 12.34
CA PRO A 95 14.65 -22.38 12.35
C PRO A 95 16.04 -22.94 11.98
N PRO A 96 16.52 -23.98 12.70
CA PRO A 96 17.80 -24.61 12.40
C PRO A 96 17.74 -25.31 11.04
N LYS A 97 18.68 -24.99 10.15
CA LYS A 97 18.80 -25.55 8.80
C LYS A 97 20.25 -25.45 8.33
N LYS A 98 20.66 -26.33 7.41
CA LYS A 98 22.00 -26.24 6.78
C LYS A 98 22.14 -24.97 5.95
N HIS A 99 21.13 -24.66 5.16
CA HIS A 99 20.99 -23.44 4.35
C HIS A 99 19.51 -23.25 3.96
N GLY A 100 19.18 -22.11 3.35
CA GLY A 100 17.88 -21.89 2.69
C GLY A 100 17.83 -22.54 1.31
N ASN A 101 16.65 -22.53 0.68
CA ASN A 101 16.46 -22.94 -0.72
C ASN A 101 15.77 -21.79 -1.46
N ILE A 102 16.55 -20.78 -1.83
CA ILE A 102 16.04 -19.64 -2.60
C ILE A 102 15.69 -20.12 -4.03
N PRO A 103 14.64 -19.59 -4.67
CA PRO A 103 14.40 -19.84 -6.09
C PRO A 103 15.64 -19.45 -6.91
N LEU A 104 16.11 -20.35 -7.78
CA LEU A 104 17.24 -20.15 -8.70
C LEU A 104 16.73 -19.86 -10.12
#